data_AF-A0A1H4QW19-F1
#
_entry.id   AF-A0A1H4QW19-F1
#
_cell.length_a   1.000
_cell.length_b   1.000
_cell.length_c   1.000
_cell.angle_alpha   90.00
_cell.angle_beta   90.00
_cell.angle_gamma   90.00
#
_symmetry.space_group_name_H-M   'P 1'
#
loop_
_entity.id
_entity.type
_entity.pdbx_description
1 polymer ?
#
loop_
_entity_poly.entity_id
_entity_poly.type
_entity_poly.pdbx_seq_one_letter_code
_entity_poly.pdbx_strand_id
1 'polypeptide(L)'
;MATLSLFTPSFPPLKPMKPRDLAAPTHLASDEHRWLALLRRSNSAMRPDGAEDAFFYGVTTTGIVCRPSCPSRRPRRENTLFFDTVRQAEAAGFRTCQRCRPAGPPPEQEAAARIDIVRRYLQQHATEGAVTLQKLAEIAGLSPFHLQRIFRAAMGVSPAEYARRLRAERFADALLEGSVTEAVYAAGFQSASQVYAKRVADGMTPGARKRLGEHQHIHYSIVDSPLDRMLVAATDRGVCLIAFDTSDEVLREELRSRFAAAELEEDSGRLAEHARTVLLHLSESSTAKRLPLHVRATAFQQRVWKALEAIPHGETRTYAQLAAEIGSPKAVRAVGSACGANPVAPVVPCHRVVGSNGSLTGYRWGKERKAKLLEMEKGTGSSRNEGLGIRD
;
A
#
# COMPACT_ATOMS: atom_id res chain seq x y z
N MET A 1 43.05 69.71 12.86
CA MET A 1 42.16 69.45 14.00
C MET A 1 40.75 69.88 13.62
N ALA A 2 39.84 68.92 13.40
CA ALA A 2 38.39 69.03 13.57
C ALA A 2 37.77 67.70 13.11
N THR A 3 37.52 66.80 14.06
CA THR A 3 36.77 65.55 13.89
C THR A 3 35.28 65.86 13.74
N LEU A 4 34.71 65.56 12.57
CA LEU A 4 33.26 65.58 12.34
C LEU A 4 32.65 64.30 12.91
N SER A 5 31.99 64.44 14.06
CA SER A 5 31.16 63.41 14.69
C SER A 5 29.87 63.22 13.89
N LEU A 6 29.70 62.06 13.26
CA LEU A 6 28.45 61.66 12.63
C LEU A 6 27.44 61.27 13.72
N PHE A 7 26.40 62.09 13.89
CA PHE A 7 25.21 61.76 14.67
C PHE A 7 24.37 60.74 13.88
N THR A 8 24.38 59.47 14.29
CA THR A 8 23.38 58.49 13.85
C THR A 8 22.14 58.61 14.75
N PRO A 9 20.94 58.91 14.22
CA PRO A 9 19.74 58.88 15.03
C PRO A 9 19.40 57.44 15.39
N SER A 10 19.45 57.13 16.69
CA SER A 10 18.97 55.88 17.27
C SER A 10 17.45 55.86 17.24
N PHE A 11 16.85 55.17 16.27
CA PHE A 11 15.42 54.86 16.28
C PHE A 11 15.12 53.85 17.40
N PRO A 12 14.14 54.12 18.28
CA PRO A 12 13.71 53.13 19.26
C PRO A 12 13.11 51.91 18.53
N PRO A 13 13.32 50.68 19.02
CA PRO A 13 12.71 49.50 18.42
C PRO A 13 11.19 49.64 18.46
N LEU A 14 10.55 49.54 17.29
CA LEU A 14 9.09 49.52 17.16
C LEU A 14 8.54 48.38 18.04
N LYS A 15 7.63 48.72 18.96
CA LYS A 15 6.87 47.72 19.73
C LYS A 15 6.09 46.84 18.74
N PRO A 16 6.11 45.50 18.86
CA PRO A 16 5.29 44.65 18.00
C PRO A 16 3.80 44.99 18.21
N MET A 17 3.11 45.33 17.13
CA MET A 17 1.66 45.60 17.15
C MET A 17 0.90 44.35 17.62
N LYS A 18 -0.16 44.53 18.39
CA LYS A 18 -0.99 43.39 18.80
C LYS A 18 -1.76 42.85 17.58
N PRO A 19 -1.98 41.54 17.47
CA PRO A 19 -2.68 40.94 16.32
C PRO A 19 -4.09 41.49 16.04
N ARG A 20 -4.73 42.14 17.02
CA ARG A 20 -6.05 42.79 16.88
C ARG A 20 -5.99 44.15 16.17
N ASP A 21 -4.81 44.75 16.06
CA ASP A 21 -4.61 46.11 15.51
C ASP A 21 -4.08 46.07 14.07
N LEU A 22 -3.93 44.88 13.48
CA LEU A 22 -3.56 44.70 12.08
C LEU A 22 -4.77 44.96 11.19
N ALA A 23 -4.71 46.03 10.39
CA ALA A 23 -5.62 46.20 9.27
C ALA A 23 -5.39 45.04 8.27
N ALA A 24 -6.44 44.31 7.92
CA ALA A 24 -6.38 43.20 6.98
C ALA A 24 -6.05 43.69 5.55
N PRO A 25 -4.88 43.37 4.98
CA PRO A 25 -4.57 43.78 3.61
C PRO A 25 -4.99 42.68 2.61
N THR A 26 -5.94 43.08 1.76
CA THR A 26 -5.98 42.90 0.29
C THR A 26 -6.11 41.48 -0.30
N HIS A 27 -7.33 40.94 -0.31
CA HIS A 27 -8.10 40.47 -1.49
C HIS A 27 -9.38 39.75 -1.00
N LEU A 28 -10.49 40.49 -0.80
CA LEU A 28 -11.76 39.98 -0.24
C LEU A 28 -12.28 38.69 -0.91
N ALA A 29 -12.12 38.56 -2.23
CA ALA A 29 -12.52 37.34 -2.97
C ALA A 29 -11.60 36.14 -2.66
N SER A 30 -10.30 36.35 -2.45
CA SER A 30 -9.36 35.29 -2.05
C SER A 30 -9.64 34.81 -0.63
N ASP A 31 -10.00 35.73 0.26
CA ASP A 31 -10.33 35.42 1.66
C ASP A 31 -11.57 34.55 1.80
N GLU A 32 -12.58 34.72 0.93
CA GLU A 32 -13.78 33.88 0.99
C GLU A 32 -13.50 32.45 0.51
N HIS A 33 -12.68 32.27 -0.53
CA HIS A 33 -12.23 30.94 -0.95
C HIS A 33 -11.38 30.24 0.11
N ARG A 34 -10.48 30.99 0.77
CA ARG A 34 -9.68 30.51 1.91
C ARG A 34 -10.55 30.15 3.11
N TRP A 35 -11.61 30.92 3.35
CA TRP A 35 -12.60 30.61 4.39
C TRP A 35 -13.37 29.32 4.09
N LEU A 36 -13.86 29.15 2.86
CA LEU A 36 -14.52 27.91 2.44
C LEU A 36 -13.58 26.70 2.52
N ALA A 37 -12.32 26.84 2.13
CA ALA A 37 -11.29 25.80 2.26
C ALA A 37 -11.03 25.44 3.73
N LEU A 38 -10.95 26.42 4.63
CA LEU A 38 -10.85 26.22 6.08
C LEU A 38 -12.07 25.46 6.62
N LEU A 39 -13.28 25.81 6.18
CA LEU A 39 -14.51 25.09 6.54
C LEU A 39 -14.54 23.66 5.99
N ARG A 40 -13.75 23.34 4.96
CA ARG A 40 -13.59 21.98 4.44
C ARG A 40 -12.36 21.25 4.99
N ARG A 41 -11.54 21.91 5.83
CA ARG A 41 -10.24 21.41 6.32
C ARG A 41 -9.24 21.10 5.19
N SER A 42 -9.36 21.79 4.05
CA SER A 42 -8.45 21.66 2.91
C SER A 42 -7.21 22.52 3.11
N ASN A 43 -6.01 21.96 2.91
CA ASN A 43 -4.74 22.69 3.05
C ASN A 43 -4.46 23.70 1.92
N SER A 44 -5.22 23.64 0.84
CA SER A 44 -5.18 24.56 -0.30
C SER A 44 -6.55 25.21 -0.52
N ALA A 45 -6.53 26.45 -1.02
CA ALA A 45 -7.71 27.14 -1.50
C ALA A 45 -7.67 27.23 -3.02
N MET A 46 -8.78 26.89 -3.67
CA MET A 46 -8.94 27.03 -5.12
C MET A 46 -9.17 28.50 -5.45
N ARG A 47 -8.33 29.07 -6.29
CA ARG A 47 -8.47 30.43 -6.78
C ARG A 47 -9.48 30.52 -7.94
N PRO A 48 -10.00 31.72 -8.26
CA PRO A 48 -10.88 31.92 -9.41
C PRO A 48 -10.27 31.53 -10.76
N ASP A 49 -8.93 31.50 -10.85
CA ASP A 49 -8.13 31.11 -12.02
C ASP A 49 -7.85 29.59 -12.07
N GLY A 50 -8.34 28.80 -11.10
CA GLY A 50 -8.16 27.35 -11.03
C GLY A 50 -6.85 26.88 -10.38
N ALA A 51 -6.00 27.78 -9.90
CA ALA A 51 -4.78 27.41 -9.17
C ALA A 51 -5.08 27.07 -7.70
N GLU A 52 -4.36 26.08 -7.15
CA GLU A 52 -4.42 25.73 -5.73
C GLU A 52 -3.27 26.38 -4.95
N ASP A 53 -3.59 27.36 -4.10
CA ASP A 53 -2.60 28.02 -3.24
C ASP A 53 -2.70 27.50 -1.80
N ALA A 54 -1.57 27.06 -1.25
CA ALA A 54 -1.43 26.77 0.17
C ALA A 54 -1.51 28.06 0.98
N PHE A 55 -2.21 28.02 2.12
CA PHE A 55 -2.38 29.20 2.97
C PHE A 55 -2.44 28.82 4.45
N PHE A 56 -2.31 29.82 5.30
CA PHE A 56 -2.40 29.73 6.76
C PHE A 56 -3.45 30.70 7.28
N TYR A 57 -4.00 30.42 8.47
CA TYR A 57 -4.94 31.34 9.11
C TYR A 57 -4.50 31.67 10.54
N GLY A 58 -4.56 32.95 10.90
CA GLY A 58 -4.35 33.47 12.24
C GLY A 58 -5.68 33.73 12.94
N VAL A 59 -5.77 33.35 14.22
CA VAL A 59 -6.95 33.63 15.05
C VAL A 59 -6.64 34.83 15.95
N THR A 60 -7.26 35.97 15.69
CA THR A 60 -6.94 37.26 16.34
C THR A 60 -7.19 37.26 17.84
N THR A 61 -8.14 36.46 18.32
CA THR A 61 -8.46 36.33 19.76
C THR A 61 -7.43 35.54 20.54
N THR A 62 -6.75 34.57 19.92
CA THR A 62 -5.74 33.73 20.58
C THR A 62 -4.32 34.09 20.18
N GLY A 63 -4.14 34.84 19.09
CA GLY A 63 -2.84 35.16 18.51
C GLY A 63 -2.13 33.91 17.97
N ILE A 64 -2.87 32.90 17.51
CA ILE A 64 -2.31 31.63 17.02
C ILE A 64 -2.49 31.51 15.51
N VAL A 65 -1.41 31.21 14.78
CA VAL A 65 -1.47 30.82 13.36
C VAL A 65 -1.55 29.30 13.21
N CYS A 66 -2.42 28.85 12.31
CA CYS A 66 -2.75 27.45 12.06
C CYS A 66 -2.75 27.11 10.56
N ARG A 67 -2.58 25.82 10.25
CA ARG A 67 -2.95 25.23 8.95
C ARG A 67 -4.47 25.05 8.88
N PRO A 68 -5.10 25.14 7.69
CA PRO A 68 -6.54 24.89 7.51
C PRO A 68 -7.01 23.51 8.00
N SER A 69 -6.16 22.48 7.87
CA SER A 69 -6.44 21.12 8.37
C SER A 69 -6.38 20.98 9.90
N CYS A 70 -5.99 22.02 10.65
CA CYS A 70 -5.77 21.95 12.09
C CYS A 70 -6.99 21.42 12.85
N PRO A 71 -6.85 20.36 13.69
CA PRO A 71 -7.97 19.72 14.38
C PRO A 71 -8.63 20.58 15.48
N SER A 72 -8.09 21.77 15.75
CA SER A 72 -8.64 22.73 16.72
C SER A 72 -10.07 23.17 16.37
N ARG A 73 -10.77 23.72 17.38
CA ARG A 73 -12.10 24.32 17.16
C ARG A 73 -11.99 25.44 16.12
N ARG A 74 -12.99 25.52 15.24
CA ARG A 74 -13.02 26.53 14.19
C ARG A 74 -13.17 27.92 14.81
N PRO A 75 -12.36 28.90 14.39
CA PRO A 75 -12.57 30.28 14.79
C PRO A 75 -13.85 30.83 14.16
N ARG A 76 -14.34 31.96 14.67
CA ARG A 76 -15.37 32.74 13.97
C ARG A 76 -14.73 33.49 12.81
N ARG A 77 -15.49 33.72 11.73
CA ARG A 77 -15.00 34.43 10.53
C ARG A 77 -14.38 35.78 10.86
N GLU A 78 -15.05 36.54 11.73
CA GLU A 78 -14.62 37.86 12.21
C GLU A 78 -13.27 37.87 12.96
N ASN A 79 -12.86 36.71 13.49
CA ASN A 79 -11.63 36.56 14.26
C ASN A 79 -10.52 35.85 13.47
N THR A 80 -10.63 35.80 12.14
CA THR A 80 -9.73 35.04 11.27
C THR A 80 -9.07 35.94 10.24
N LEU A 81 -7.74 35.90 10.19
CA LEU A 81 -6.91 36.50 9.15
C LEU A 81 -6.20 35.40 8.36
N PHE A 82 -5.93 35.62 7.07
CA PHE A 82 -5.23 34.67 6.22
C PHE A 82 -3.83 35.16 5.84
N PHE A 83 -2.92 34.22 5.65
CA PHE A 83 -1.52 34.47 5.29
C PHE A 83 -1.06 33.46 4.24
N ASP A 84 -0.18 33.87 3.34
CA ASP A 84 0.38 32.95 2.33
C ASP A 84 1.51 32.11 2.95
N THR A 85 2.23 32.69 3.92
CA THR A 85 3.31 32.00 4.63
C THR A 85 3.20 32.17 6.14
N VAL A 86 3.76 31.22 6.89
CA VAL A 86 3.83 31.31 8.36
C VAL A 86 4.68 32.50 8.79
N ARG A 87 5.74 32.82 8.03
CA ARG A 87 6.63 33.95 8.32
C ARG A 87 5.89 35.29 8.30
N GLN A 88 4.94 35.46 7.37
CA GLN A 88 4.06 36.64 7.36
C GLN A 88 3.21 36.73 8.64
N ALA A 89 2.65 35.61 9.10
CA ALA A 89 1.86 35.57 10.32
C ALA A 89 2.71 35.86 11.58
N GLU A 90 3.93 35.35 11.64
CA GLU A 90 4.86 35.62 12.76
C GLU A 90 5.29 37.09 12.81
N ALA A 91 5.59 37.70 11.65
CA ALA A 91 5.86 39.13 11.56
C ALA A 91 4.66 39.99 12.00
N ALA A 92 3.45 39.47 11.80
CA ALA A 92 2.18 40.00 12.30
C ALA A 92 1.91 39.67 13.80
N GLY A 93 2.88 39.10 14.53
CA GLY A 93 2.77 38.85 15.97
C GLY A 93 1.94 37.60 16.35
N PHE A 94 1.62 36.73 15.38
CA PHE A 94 1.00 35.42 15.67
C PHE A 94 2.05 34.39 16.09
N ARG A 95 1.72 33.56 17.08
CA ARG A 95 2.54 32.41 17.48
C ARG A 95 2.08 31.15 16.77
N THR A 96 3.01 30.23 16.49
CA THR A 96 2.71 28.99 15.78
C THR A 96 1.87 28.02 16.62
N CYS A 97 0.88 27.41 15.99
CA CYS A 97 0.04 26.41 16.65
C CYS A 97 0.83 25.14 16.98
N GLN A 98 0.82 24.74 18.25
CA GLN A 98 1.46 23.50 18.71
C GLN A 98 0.78 22.22 18.23
N ARG A 99 -0.50 22.29 17.79
CA ARG A 99 -1.26 21.13 17.31
C ARG A 99 -1.00 20.80 15.85
N CYS A 100 -0.99 21.80 14.97
CA CYS A 100 -0.78 21.59 13.53
C CYS A 100 0.60 21.99 13.03
N ARG A 101 1.44 22.58 13.90
CA ARG A 101 2.84 22.95 13.66
C ARG A 101 3.06 23.56 12.27
N PRO A 102 2.46 24.72 11.99
CA PRO A 102 2.41 25.28 10.64
C PRO A 102 3.79 25.57 10.05
N ALA A 103 4.79 25.87 10.89
CA ALA A 103 6.18 26.13 10.48
C ALA A 103 6.97 24.87 10.06
N GLY A 104 6.48 23.66 10.37
CA GLY A 104 7.11 22.40 9.97
C GLY A 104 6.54 21.84 8.67
N PRO A 105 7.06 20.71 8.15
CA PRO A 105 6.46 20.01 7.01
C PRO A 105 5.00 19.63 7.28
N PRO A 106 4.17 19.41 6.25
CA PRO A 106 2.80 18.92 6.41
C PRO A 106 2.75 17.71 7.36
N PRO A 107 1.72 17.59 8.21
CA PRO A 107 1.61 16.49 9.18
C PRO A 107 1.70 15.09 8.56
N GLU A 108 1.27 14.93 7.32
CA GLU A 108 1.34 13.68 6.56
C GLU A 108 2.78 13.31 6.18
N GLN A 109 3.58 14.30 5.74
CA GLN A 109 4.99 14.11 5.45
C GLN A 109 5.81 13.86 6.71
N GLU A 110 5.51 14.57 7.80
CA GLU A 110 6.14 14.34 9.10
C GLU A 110 5.81 12.93 9.62
N ALA A 111 4.55 12.50 9.52
CA ALA A 111 4.14 11.14 9.90
C ALA A 111 4.84 10.07 9.06
N ALA A 112 4.91 10.24 7.73
CA ALA A 112 5.60 9.32 6.84
C ALA A 112 7.10 9.18 7.19
N ALA A 113 7.79 10.29 7.46
CA ALA A 113 9.19 10.29 7.88
C ALA A 113 9.37 9.57 9.24
N ARG A 114 8.49 9.82 10.22
CA ARG A 114 8.55 9.12 11.52
C ARG A 114 8.27 7.61 11.39
N ILE A 115 7.34 7.22 10.52
CA ILE A 115 7.03 5.81 10.26
C ILE A 115 8.23 5.12 9.59
N ASP A 116 8.90 5.79 8.65
CA ASP A 116 10.05 5.20 7.96
C ASP A 116 11.25 5.00 8.92
N ILE A 117 11.48 5.94 9.86
CA ILE A 117 12.46 5.75 10.95
C ILE A 117 12.18 4.47 11.73
N VAL A 118 10.92 4.26 12.16
CA VAL A 118 10.51 3.07 12.92
C VAL A 118 10.62 1.80 12.08
N ARG A 119 10.27 1.86 10.79
CA ARG A 119 10.38 0.75 9.85
C ARG A 119 11.83 0.29 9.70
N ARG A 120 12.75 1.22 9.43
CA ARG A 120 14.18 0.93 9.28
C ARG A 120 14.78 0.35 10.55
N TYR A 121 14.44 0.90 11.71
CA TYR A 121 14.89 0.37 12.99
C TYR A 121 14.42 -1.08 13.20
N LEU A 122 13.13 -1.34 12.99
CA LEU A 122 12.57 -2.69 13.10
C LEU A 122 13.15 -3.67 12.10
N GLN A 123 13.48 -3.23 10.88
CA GLN A 123 14.17 -4.06 9.89
C GLN A 123 15.59 -4.40 10.35
N GLN A 124 16.37 -3.43 10.82
CA GLN A 124 17.74 -3.65 11.27
C GLN A 124 17.81 -4.59 12.49
N HIS A 125 16.92 -4.38 13.47
CA HIS A 125 16.94 -5.04 14.78
C HIS A 125 15.94 -6.20 14.86
N ALA A 126 15.50 -6.74 13.73
CA ALA A 126 14.48 -7.80 13.70
C ALA A 126 14.91 -9.06 14.46
N THR A 127 16.22 -9.33 14.60
CA THR A 127 16.79 -10.48 15.31
C THR A 127 17.14 -10.20 16.78
N GLU A 128 17.04 -8.95 17.21
CA GLU A 128 17.46 -8.50 18.55
C GLU A 128 16.25 -8.41 19.50
N GLY A 129 15.93 -9.51 20.19
CA GLY A 129 15.01 -9.52 21.33
C GLY A 129 13.64 -8.84 21.12
N ALA A 130 12.94 -8.56 22.23
CA ALA A 130 11.63 -7.91 22.18
C ALA A 130 11.76 -6.38 22.17
N VAL A 131 11.72 -5.76 20.99
CA VAL A 131 11.64 -4.30 20.86
C VAL A 131 10.28 -3.80 21.39
N THR A 132 10.31 -2.94 22.41
CA THR A 132 9.09 -2.41 23.04
C THR A 132 8.53 -1.22 22.27
N LEU A 133 7.20 -1.02 22.35
CA LEU A 133 6.55 0.17 21.78
C LEU A 133 7.09 1.46 22.38
N GLN A 134 7.48 1.45 23.66
CA GLN A 134 8.08 2.58 24.35
C GLN A 134 9.37 3.02 23.65
N LYS A 135 10.27 2.07 23.37
CA LYS A 135 11.54 2.34 22.69
C LYS A 135 11.34 2.87 21.27
N LEU A 136 10.42 2.29 20.52
CA LEU A 136 10.09 2.76 19.16
C LEU A 136 9.54 4.19 19.17
N ALA A 137 8.76 4.53 20.19
CA ALA A 137 8.18 5.85 20.35
C ALA A 137 9.27 6.90 20.65
N GLU A 138 10.24 6.58 21.51
CA GLU A 138 11.42 7.42 21.77
C GLU A 138 12.22 7.69 20.49
N ILE A 139 12.51 6.64 19.71
CA ILE A 139 13.26 6.75 18.44
C ILE A 139 12.51 7.64 17.44
N ALA A 140 11.17 7.52 17.39
CA ALA A 140 10.34 8.33 16.52
C ALA A 140 10.11 9.76 17.05
N GLY A 141 10.47 10.07 18.31
CA GLY A 141 10.13 11.33 18.96
C GLY A 141 8.62 11.50 19.19
N LEU A 142 7.90 10.41 19.46
CA LEU A 142 6.45 10.35 19.62
C LEU A 142 6.05 9.71 20.95
N SER A 143 4.79 9.89 21.36
CA SER A 143 4.22 9.06 22.42
C SER A 143 3.87 7.66 21.90
N PRO A 144 3.88 6.61 22.76
CA PRO A 144 3.55 5.23 22.36
C PRO A 144 2.19 5.11 21.67
N PHE A 145 1.17 5.76 22.22
CA PHE A 145 -0.19 5.75 21.67
C PHE A 145 -0.26 6.45 20.31
N HIS A 146 0.46 7.58 20.15
CA HIS A 146 0.49 8.30 18.89
C HIS A 146 1.19 7.49 17.81
N LEU A 147 2.34 6.90 18.12
CA LEU A 147 3.06 6.01 17.22
C LEU A 147 2.18 4.83 16.78
N GLN A 148 1.54 4.14 17.73
CA GLN A 148 0.68 3.00 17.41
C GLN A 148 -0.44 3.36 16.44
N ARG A 149 -1.06 4.53 16.62
CA ARG A 149 -2.15 5.02 15.76
C ARG A 149 -1.66 5.35 14.35
N ILE A 150 -0.59 6.14 14.20
CA ILE A 150 -0.11 6.56 12.88
C ILE A 150 0.53 5.40 12.12
N PHE A 151 1.24 4.52 12.82
CA PHE A 151 1.87 3.35 12.22
C PHE A 151 0.82 2.37 11.70
N ARG A 152 -0.26 2.14 12.47
CA ARG A 152 -1.38 1.30 12.02
C ARG A 152 -2.15 1.92 10.86
N ALA A 153 -2.29 3.24 10.84
CA ALA A 153 -2.92 3.96 9.73
C ALA A 153 -2.12 3.84 8.43
N ALA A 154 -0.78 3.90 8.51
CA ALA A 154 0.08 3.84 7.34
C ALA A 154 0.41 2.40 6.88
N MET A 155 0.76 1.50 7.80
CA MET A 155 1.24 0.15 7.49
C MET A 155 0.13 -0.91 7.53
N GLY A 156 -1.09 -0.55 7.97
CA GLY A 156 -2.22 -1.47 8.13
C GLY A 156 -2.10 -2.45 9.31
N VAL A 157 -0.94 -2.50 9.97
CA VAL A 157 -0.62 -3.36 11.12
C VAL A 157 0.03 -2.55 12.24
N SER A 158 0.00 -3.06 13.47
CA SER A 158 0.72 -2.45 14.59
C SER A 158 2.25 -2.65 14.49
N PRO A 159 3.08 -1.82 15.15
CA PRO A 159 4.53 -2.02 15.20
C PRO A 159 4.94 -3.43 15.70
N ALA A 160 4.21 -3.96 16.69
CA ALA A 160 4.48 -5.29 17.24
C ALA A 160 4.17 -6.42 16.24
N GLU A 161 3.10 -6.29 15.46
CA GLU A 161 2.78 -7.25 14.39
C GLU A 161 3.77 -7.15 13.23
N TYR A 162 4.19 -5.93 12.87
CA TYR A 162 5.21 -5.70 11.85
C TYR A 162 6.55 -6.35 12.25
N ALA A 163 7.00 -6.12 13.49
CA ALA A 163 8.20 -6.76 14.04
C ALA A 163 8.09 -8.29 14.11
N ARG A 164 6.90 -8.83 14.38
CA ARG A 164 6.65 -10.28 14.38
C ARG A 164 6.74 -10.88 12.97
N ARG A 165 6.28 -10.14 11.96
CA ARG A 165 6.39 -10.55 10.54
C ARG A 165 7.83 -10.56 10.08
N LEU A 166 8.58 -9.48 10.34
CA LEU A 166 10.01 -9.41 10.02
C LEU A 166 10.81 -10.53 10.71
N ARG A 167 10.47 -10.86 11.96
CA ARG A 167 11.06 -12.01 12.66
C ARG A 167 10.75 -13.34 11.99
N ALA A 168 9.49 -13.54 11.58
CA ALA A 168 9.11 -14.76 10.89
C ALA A 168 9.77 -14.89 9.52
N GLU A 169 9.97 -13.77 8.81
CA GLU A 169 10.69 -13.67 7.54
C GLU A 169 12.18 -13.99 7.74
N ARG A 170 12.87 -13.27 8.63
CA ARG A 170 14.30 -13.55 8.92
C ARG A 170 14.55 -14.93 9.53
N PHE A 171 13.63 -15.44 10.33
CA PHE A 171 13.70 -16.81 10.83
C PHE A 171 13.54 -17.82 9.68
N ALA A 172 12.70 -17.52 8.69
CA ALA A 172 12.64 -18.30 7.47
C ALA A 172 13.97 -18.20 6.70
N ASP A 173 14.60 -17.02 6.62
CA ASP A 173 15.88 -16.81 5.95
C ASP A 173 17.06 -17.51 6.65
N ALA A 174 17.19 -17.38 7.98
CA ALA A 174 18.24 -18.06 8.76
C ALA A 174 18.09 -19.61 8.73
N LEU A 175 16.86 -20.11 8.57
CA LEU A 175 16.61 -21.53 8.31
C LEU A 175 17.02 -21.97 6.89
N LEU A 176 17.09 -21.05 5.92
CA LEU A 176 17.64 -21.31 4.58
C LEU A 176 19.17 -21.42 4.63
N GLU A 177 19.85 -20.68 5.51
CA GLU A 177 21.33 -20.64 5.63
C GLU A 177 21.94 -21.77 6.49
N GLY A 178 21.11 -22.62 7.11
CA GLY A 178 21.55 -23.97 7.53
C GLY A 178 21.77 -24.21 9.03
N SER A 179 21.51 -23.24 9.90
CA SER A 179 21.76 -23.38 11.34
C SER A 179 20.46 -23.42 12.16
N VAL A 180 19.98 -24.64 12.45
CA VAL A 180 18.78 -24.89 13.28
C VAL A 180 18.96 -24.33 14.71
N THR A 181 20.20 -24.29 15.19
CA THR A 181 20.59 -23.81 16.51
C THR A 181 20.53 -22.29 16.64
N GLU A 182 20.94 -21.53 15.63
CA GLU A 182 20.85 -20.06 15.65
C GLU A 182 19.41 -19.57 15.43
N ALA A 183 18.62 -20.30 14.65
CA ALA A 183 17.21 -19.97 14.41
C ALA A 183 16.36 -20.02 15.71
N VAL A 184 16.65 -20.97 16.61
CA VAL A 184 15.96 -21.08 17.90
C VAL A 184 16.35 -19.93 18.85
N TYR A 185 17.62 -19.51 18.84
CA TYR A 185 18.13 -18.40 19.65
C TYR A 185 17.63 -17.03 19.14
N ALA A 186 17.62 -16.81 17.82
CA ALA A 186 17.19 -15.56 17.17
C ALA A 186 15.68 -15.29 17.29
N ALA A 187 14.87 -16.33 17.52
CA ALA A 187 13.42 -16.21 17.69
C ALA A 187 12.98 -15.96 19.15
N GLY A 188 13.90 -16.01 20.12
CA GLY A 188 13.62 -15.73 21.53
C GLY A 188 12.83 -16.81 22.27
N PHE A 189 12.83 -18.05 21.79
CA PHE A 189 12.13 -19.17 22.43
C PHE A 189 13.09 -19.98 23.33
N GLN A 190 12.66 -20.30 24.55
CA GLN A 190 13.53 -20.94 25.55
C GLN A 190 13.70 -22.46 25.38
N SER A 191 12.94 -23.15 24.52
CA SER A 191 13.21 -24.56 24.16
C SER A 191 12.43 -25.07 22.95
N ALA A 192 12.96 -26.11 22.31
CA ALA A 192 12.39 -26.78 21.13
C ALA A 192 11.08 -27.56 21.42
N SER A 193 10.79 -27.91 22.68
CA SER A 193 9.61 -28.72 23.03
C SER A 193 8.30 -27.92 22.96
N GLN A 194 8.32 -26.60 23.16
CA GLN A 194 7.14 -25.74 22.99
C GLN A 194 6.73 -25.55 21.52
N VAL A 195 7.63 -25.84 20.57
CA VAL A 195 7.37 -25.75 19.12
C VAL A 195 6.41 -26.85 18.64
N TYR A 196 6.37 -28.00 19.31
CA TYR A 196 5.54 -29.14 18.89
C TYR A 196 4.09 -29.04 19.39
N ALA A 197 3.86 -28.53 20.60
CA ALA A 197 2.53 -28.52 21.22
C ALA A 197 1.53 -27.52 20.59
N LYS A 198 2.00 -26.47 19.91
CA LYS A 198 1.14 -25.43 19.32
C LYS A 198 0.97 -25.53 17.79
N ARG A 199 1.63 -26.50 17.14
CA ARG A 199 1.71 -26.62 15.66
C ARG A 199 0.79 -27.66 15.02
N VAL A 200 0.03 -28.43 15.81
CA VAL A 200 -0.89 -29.46 15.30
C VAL A 200 -2.27 -28.90 14.90
N ALA A 201 -2.61 -27.68 15.31
CA ALA A 201 -3.92 -27.07 14.99
C ALA A 201 -4.01 -26.40 13.58
N ASP A 202 -2.87 -26.06 12.95
CA ASP A 202 -2.84 -25.25 11.72
C ASP A 202 -2.23 -25.95 10.49
N GLY A 203 -1.93 -27.26 10.58
CA GLY A 203 -1.60 -28.09 9.43
C GLY A 203 -0.50 -27.56 8.50
N MET A 204 0.76 -27.51 8.97
CA MET A 204 1.98 -27.88 8.19
C MET A 204 3.28 -27.56 8.97
N THR A 205 4.28 -28.45 8.86
CA THR A 205 5.63 -28.32 9.43
C THR A 205 6.66 -27.86 8.38
N PRO A 206 7.69 -27.07 8.76
CA PRO A 206 8.75 -26.58 7.85
C PRO A 206 9.61 -27.67 7.17
N GLY A 207 9.66 -28.88 7.73
CA GLY A 207 10.43 -30.00 7.16
C GLY A 207 9.95 -30.46 5.78
N ALA A 208 8.67 -30.20 5.45
CA ALA A 208 8.12 -30.48 4.12
C ALA A 208 8.62 -29.49 3.05
N ARG A 209 9.17 -28.33 3.46
CA ARG A 209 9.66 -27.28 2.53
C ARG A 209 11.12 -27.51 2.11
N LYS A 210 11.93 -28.18 2.95
CA LYS A 210 13.35 -28.44 2.68
C LYS A 210 13.61 -29.67 1.79
N ARG A 211 12.75 -30.69 1.80
CA ARG A 211 12.94 -31.89 0.95
C ARG A 211 12.63 -31.72 -0.54
N LEU A 212 12.20 -30.54 -1.01
CA LEU A 212 11.69 -30.35 -2.39
C LEU A 212 12.26 -29.11 -3.09
N GLY A 213 13.30 -28.48 -2.54
CA GLY A 213 13.95 -27.30 -3.12
C GLY A 213 15.41 -27.51 -3.53
N GLU A 214 15.99 -28.67 -3.20
CA GLU A 214 17.26 -29.09 -3.81
C GLU A 214 16.90 -29.65 -5.21
N HIS A 215 17.35 -28.96 -6.26
CA HIS A 215 17.21 -29.32 -7.68
C HIS A 215 15.79 -29.28 -8.28
N GLN A 216 15.13 -28.10 -8.27
CA GLN A 216 13.90 -27.92 -9.04
C GLN A 216 14.20 -27.18 -10.34
N HIS A 217 14.12 -27.89 -11.47
CA HIS A 217 14.15 -27.29 -12.79
C HIS A 217 12.82 -26.61 -13.07
N ILE A 218 12.86 -25.38 -13.56
CA ILE A 218 11.69 -24.61 -13.98
C ILE A 218 11.87 -24.24 -15.44
N HIS A 219 10.97 -24.77 -16.26
CA HIS A 219 10.86 -24.37 -17.65
C HIS A 219 9.95 -23.16 -17.76
N TYR A 220 10.33 -22.18 -18.57
CA TYR A 220 9.51 -21.03 -18.85
C TYR A 220 9.44 -20.70 -20.34
N SER A 221 8.41 -19.94 -20.72
CA SER A 221 8.27 -19.39 -22.07
C SER A 221 7.63 -18.01 -21.97
N ILE A 222 8.02 -17.11 -22.87
CA ILE A 222 7.44 -15.77 -23.00
C ILE A 222 6.77 -15.66 -24.37
N VAL A 223 5.48 -15.34 -24.36
CA VAL A 223 4.64 -15.25 -25.57
C VAL A 223 3.87 -13.95 -25.61
N ASP A 224 3.43 -13.55 -26.79
CA ASP A 224 2.48 -12.44 -26.94
C ASP A 224 1.11 -12.82 -26.40
N SER A 225 0.44 -11.85 -25.77
CA SER A 225 -0.92 -12.00 -25.26
C SER A 225 -1.72 -10.72 -25.46
N PRO A 226 -3.05 -10.79 -25.32
CA PRO A 226 -3.88 -9.60 -25.23
C PRO A 226 -3.53 -8.67 -24.06
N LEU A 227 -2.71 -9.09 -23.09
CA LEU A 227 -2.29 -8.29 -21.94
C LEU A 227 -0.78 -7.93 -21.99
N ASP A 228 -0.26 -7.76 -23.21
CA ASP A 228 1.16 -7.57 -23.53
C ASP A 228 1.94 -8.89 -23.48
N ARG A 229 3.22 -8.87 -23.04
CA ARG A 229 4.06 -10.07 -22.96
C ARG A 229 3.63 -10.90 -21.76
N MET A 230 3.47 -12.20 -21.97
CA MET A 230 3.06 -13.17 -20.96
C MET A 230 4.16 -14.20 -20.75
N LEU A 231 4.64 -14.32 -19.52
CA LEU A 231 5.51 -15.41 -19.09
C LEU A 231 4.68 -16.50 -18.41
N VAL A 232 4.90 -17.75 -18.83
CA VAL A 232 4.39 -18.95 -18.15
C VAL A 232 5.58 -19.75 -17.69
N ALA A 233 5.60 -20.14 -16.41
CA ALA A 233 6.64 -21.00 -15.85
C ALA A 233 6.05 -22.22 -15.14
N ALA A 234 6.67 -23.37 -15.36
CA ALA A 234 6.21 -24.65 -14.86
C ALA A 234 7.35 -25.49 -14.29
N THR A 235 6.99 -26.25 -13.25
CA THR A 235 7.78 -27.39 -12.78
C THR A 235 7.25 -28.66 -13.43
N ASP A 236 7.89 -29.81 -13.19
CA ASP A 236 7.37 -31.12 -13.63
C ASP A 236 5.96 -31.46 -13.10
N ARG A 237 5.49 -30.75 -12.06
CA ARG A 237 4.16 -30.93 -11.46
C ARG A 237 3.09 -29.99 -12.03
N GLY A 238 3.48 -28.99 -12.82
CA GLY A 238 2.56 -28.00 -13.39
C GLY A 238 3.02 -26.55 -13.23
N VAL A 239 2.14 -25.65 -13.67
CA VAL A 239 2.37 -24.20 -13.74
C VAL A 239 2.46 -23.59 -12.35
N CYS A 240 3.54 -22.84 -12.11
CA CYS A 240 3.88 -22.26 -10.82
C CYS A 240 3.88 -20.72 -10.82
N LEU A 241 3.99 -20.11 -12.00
CA LEU A 241 3.93 -18.66 -12.19
C LEU A 241 3.35 -18.31 -13.57
N ILE A 242 2.48 -17.30 -13.59
CA ILE A 242 2.06 -16.57 -14.78
C ILE A 242 2.30 -15.09 -14.51
N ALA A 243 3.03 -14.42 -15.39
CA ALA A 243 3.38 -13.02 -15.26
C ALA A 243 3.10 -12.25 -16.56
N PHE A 244 2.82 -10.96 -16.43
CA PHE A 244 2.51 -10.05 -17.53
C PHE A 244 3.31 -8.76 -17.36
N ASP A 245 3.94 -8.32 -18.44
CA ASP A 245 4.66 -7.05 -18.52
C ASP A 245 4.76 -6.59 -19.98
N THR A 246 5.26 -5.39 -20.23
CA THR A 246 5.60 -4.94 -21.59
C THR A 246 7.00 -5.36 -22.01
N SER A 247 7.84 -5.81 -21.07
CA SER A 247 9.24 -6.19 -21.30
C SER A 247 9.55 -7.63 -20.87
N ASP A 248 10.12 -8.40 -21.80
CA ASP A 248 10.62 -9.75 -21.54
C ASP A 248 11.70 -9.77 -20.45
N GLU A 249 12.52 -8.72 -20.34
CA GLU A 249 13.57 -8.67 -19.32
C GLU A 249 12.99 -8.52 -17.91
N VAL A 250 11.94 -7.71 -17.75
CA VAL A 250 11.24 -7.56 -16.47
C VAL A 250 10.60 -8.89 -16.05
N LEU A 251 10.05 -9.63 -17.02
CA LEU A 251 9.48 -10.95 -16.77
C LEU A 251 10.54 -11.98 -16.33
N ARG A 252 11.70 -11.99 -16.99
CA ARG A 252 12.82 -12.87 -16.59
C ARG A 252 13.33 -12.52 -15.20
N GLU A 253 13.42 -11.24 -14.86
CA GLU A 253 13.85 -10.79 -13.53
C GLU A 253 12.85 -11.16 -12.43
N GLU A 254 11.54 -11.00 -12.68
CA GLU A 254 10.50 -11.47 -11.75
C GLU A 254 10.60 -12.98 -11.51
N LEU A 255 10.86 -13.77 -12.56
CA LEU A 255 11.06 -15.22 -12.45
C LEU A 255 12.30 -15.55 -11.61
N ARG A 256 13.45 -14.94 -11.91
CA ARG A 256 14.71 -15.13 -11.17
C ARG A 256 14.57 -14.75 -9.70
N SER A 257 14.00 -13.58 -9.42
CA SER A 257 13.77 -13.09 -8.06
C SER A 257 12.87 -14.05 -7.26
N ARG A 258 11.83 -14.59 -7.90
CA ARG A 258 10.88 -15.50 -7.25
C ARG A 258 11.45 -16.90 -7.02
N PHE A 259 12.34 -17.37 -7.88
CA PHE A 259 12.91 -18.72 -7.86
C PHE A 259 14.44 -18.70 -7.91
N ALA A 260 15.06 -17.88 -7.05
CA ALA A 260 16.51 -17.65 -7.07
C ALA A 260 17.38 -18.91 -6.90
N ALA A 261 16.84 -19.98 -6.33
CA ALA A 261 17.52 -21.26 -6.13
C ALA A 261 17.16 -22.35 -7.17
N ALA A 262 16.33 -22.03 -8.16
CA ALA A 262 15.92 -22.96 -9.20
C ALA A 262 16.80 -22.85 -10.44
N GLU A 263 16.95 -23.95 -11.17
CA GLU A 263 17.53 -23.92 -12.51
C GLU A 263 16.44 -23.48 -13.50
N LEU A 264 16.66 -22.36 -14.18
CA LEU A 264 15.69 -21.77 -15.09
C LEU A 264 16.09 -22.04 -16.54
N GLU A 265 15.18 -22.63 -17.30
CA GLU A 265 15.39 -22.96 -18.72
C GLU A 265 14.25 -22.39 -19.56
N GLU A 266 14.58 -21.69 -20.65
CA GLU A 266 13.58 -21.24 -21.62
C GLU A 266 13.27 -22.40 -22.59
N ASP A 267 12.05 -22.94 -22.51
CA ASP A 267 11.60 -24.07 -23.33
C ASP A 267 10.19 -23.79 -23.86
N SER A 268 10.14 -22.97 -24.91
CA SER A 268 8.89 -22.60 -25.58
C SER A 268 8.16 -23.78 -26.22
N GLY A 269 8.87 -24.84 -26.60
CA GLY A 269 8.26 -26.06 -27.15
C GLY A 269 7.44 -26.80 -26.11
N ARG A 270 8.04 -27.09 -24.95
CA ARG A 270 7.39 -27.79 -23.83
C ARG A 270 6.23 -26.99 -23.24
N LEU A 271 6.37 -25.66 -23.19
CA LEU A 271 5.37 -24.78 -22.57
C LEU A 271 4.29 -24.30 -23.54
N ALA A 272 4.36 -24.65 -24.83
CA ALA A 272 3.39 -24.20 -25.84
C ALA A 272 1.93 -24.53 -25.48
N GLU A 273 1.63 -25.76 -25.04
CA GLU A 273 0.25 -26.12 -24.64
C GLU A 273 -0.19 -25.39 -23.37
N HIS A 274 0.71 -25.19 -22.41
CA HIS A 274 0.42 -24.43 -21.19
C HIS A 274 0.12 -22.97 -21.52
N ALA A 275 0.97 -22.33 -22.32
CA ALA A 275 0.77 -20.95 -22.79
C ALA A 275 -0.54 -20.79 -23.55
N ARG A 276 -0.84 -21.69 -24.50
CA ARG A 276 -2.11 -21.71 -25.23
C ARG A 276 -3.31 -21.84 -24.28
N THR A 277 -3.23 -22.72 -23.30
CA THR A 277 -4.30 -22.92 -22.32
C THR A 277 -4.51 -21.66 -21.46
N VAL A 278 -3.45 -20.98 -21.04
CA VAL A 278 -3.57 -19.70 -20.31
C VAL A 278 -4.18 -18.62 -21.21
N LEU A 279 -3.79 -18.55 -22.48
CA LEU A 279 -4.40 -17.62 -23.44
C LEU A 279 -5.91 -17.88 -23.63
N LEU A 280 -6.33 -19.15 -23.67
CA LEU A 280 -7.75 -19.50 -23.71
C LEU A 280 -8.51 -19.02 -22.46
N HIS A 281 -7.88 -19.08 -21.29
CA HIS A 281 -8.45 -18.52 -20.05
C HIS A 281 -8.62 -16.99 -20.09
N LEU A 282 -7.96 -16.27 -21.00
CA LEU A 282 -8.17 -14.83 -21.21
C LEU A 282 -9.42 -14.53 -22.05
N SER A 283 -9.85 -15.46 -22.91
CA SER A 283 -10.85 -15.19 -23.95
C SER A 283 -12.13 -16.00 -23.85
N GLU A 284 -12.14 -17.22 -23.30
CA GLU A 284 -13.35 -18.08 -23.26
C GLU A 284 -13.47 -18.89 -21.96
N SER A 285 -14.66 -18.84 -21.34
CA SER A 285 -14.89 -19.44 -20.02
C SER A 285 -15.15 -20.94 -19.98
N SER A 286 -15.76 -21.53 -21.01
CA SER A 286 -16.49 -22.80 -20.82
C SER A 286 -15.74 -24.04 -21.32
N THR A 287 -14.58 -23.87 -21.95
CA THR A 287 -13.85 -24.95 -22.65
C THR A 287 -12.36 -25.03 -22.29
N ALA A 288 -11.85 -24.13 -21.45
CA ALA A 288 -10.44 -24.15 -21.06
C ALA A 288 -10.12 -25.44 -20.29
N LYS A 289 -9.23 -26.27 -20.85
CA LYS A 289 -8.71 -27.47 -20.19
C LYS A 289 -8.17 -27.09 -18.80
N ARG A 290 -8.36 -27.98 -17.82
CA ARG A 290 -7.81 -27.77 -16.47
C ARG A 290 -6.29 -27.76 -16.54
N LEU A 291 -5.68 -26.58 -16.34
CA LEU A 291 -4.24 -26.41 -16.28
C LEU A 291 -3.71 -27.00 -14.95
N PRO A 292 -2.71 -27.91 -14.95
CA PRO A 292 -2.11 -28.38 -13.72
C PRO A 292 -1.37 -27.23 -13.04
N LEU A 293 -1.77 -26.90 -11.80
CA LEU A 293 -1.18 -25.82 -11.01
C LEU A 293 -0.31 -26.40 -9.90
N HIS A 294 0.94 -25.96 -9.81
CA HIS A 294 1.87 -26.26 -8.72
C HIS A 294 2.22 -24.97 -7.98
N VAL A 295 1.24 -24.48 -7.21
CA VAL A 295 1.34 -23.22 -6.47
C VAL A 295 1.34 -23.45 -4.96
N ARG A 296 2.21 -22.74 -4.24
CA ARG A 296 2.24 -22.77 -2.78
C ARG A 296 1.29 -21.72 -2.22
N ALA A 297 0.35 -22.16 -1.39
CA ALA A 297 -0.59 -21.28 -0.70
C ALA A 297 -0.79 -21.72 0.75
N THR A 298 -0.97 -20.74 1.63
CA THR A 298 -1.48 -20.98 2.98
C THR A 298 -2.91 -21.51 2.93
N ALA A 299 -3.38 -22.18 3.99
CA ALA A 299 -4.76 -22.66 4.06
C ALA A 299 -5.79 -21.54 3.82
N PHE A 300 -5.50 -20.31 4.28
CA PHE A 300 -6.36 -19.15 4.01
C PHE A 300 -6.35 -18.77 2.52
N GLN A 301 -5.19 -18.71 1.88
CA GLN A 301 -5.08 -18.43 0.44
C GLN A 301 -5.74 -19.50 -0.41
N GLN A 302 -5.61 -20.78 -0.07
CA GLN A 302 -6.28 -21.88 -0.77
C GLN A 302 -7.81 -21.72 -0.74
N ARG A 303 -8.38 -21.37 0.42
CA ARG A 303 -9.83 -21.10 0.53
C ARG A 303 -10.25 -19.91 -0.33
N VAL A 304 -9.48 -18.83 -0.31
CA VAL A 304 -9.74 -17.66 -1.15
C VAL A 304 -9.68 -18.04 -2.63
N TRP A 305 -8.63 -18.73 -3.07
CA TRP A 305 -8.44 -19.09 -4.48
C TRP A 305 -9.50 -20.07 -4.98
N LYS A 306 -9.91 -21.04 -4.16
CA LYS A 306 -11.05 -21.90 -4.48
C LYS A 306 -12.35 -21.11 -4.65
N ALA A 307 -12.57 -20.09 -3.82
CA ALA A 307 -13.73 -19.21 -3.96
C ALA A 307 -13.62 -18.30 -5.20
N LEU A 308 -12.42 -17.87 -5.58
CA LEU A 308 -12.18 -17.15 -6.85
C LEU A 308 -12.53 -18.01 -8.06
N GLU A 309 -12.09 -19.27 -8.09
CA GLU A 309 -12.39 -20.22 -9.18
C GLU A 309 -13.90 -20.47 -9.35
N ALA A 310 -14.68 -20.29 -8.28
CA ALA A 310 -16.13 -20.43 -8.32
C ALA A 310 -16.86 -19.20 -8.87
N ILE A 311 -16.19 -18.06 -9.06
CA ILE A 311 -16.81 -16.86 -9.65
C ILE A 311 -16.97 -17.09 -11.15
N PRO A 312 -18.20 -17.09 -11.71
CA PRO A 312 -18.41 -17.30 -13.13
C PRO A 312 -17.76 -16.20 -13.97
N HIS A 313 -17.44 -16.53 -15.22
CA HIS A 313 -16.91 -15.55 -16.17
C HIS A 313 -17.95 -14.50 -16.53
N GLY A 314 -17.51 -13.24 -16.62
CA GLY A 314 -18.39 -12.09 -16.82
C GLY A 314 -19.07 -11.61 -15.52
N GLU A 315 -18.96 -12.37 -14.43
CA GLU A 315 -19.44 -11.96 -13.11
C GLU A 315 -18.32 -11.37 -12.25
N THR A 316 -18.73 -10.56 -11.28
CA THR A 316 -17.83 -10.02 -10.26
C THR A 316 -18.35 -10.28 -8.85
N ARG A 317 -17.44 -10.26 -7.89
CA ARG A 317 -17.75 -10.26 -6.45
C ARG A 317 -17.00 -9.12 -5.76
N THR A 318 -17.54 -8.60 -4.67
CA THR A 318 -16.80 -7.65 -3.83
C THR A 318 -15.87 -8.40 -2.87
N TYR A 319 -14.80 -7.75 -2.41
CA TYR A 319 -13.94 -8.34 -1.35
C TYR A 319 -14.74 -8.72 -0.08
N ALA A 320 -15.82 -8.00 0.21
CA ALA A 320 -16.69 -8.29 1.36
C ALA A 320 -17.55 -9.55 1.12
N GLN A 321 -18.12 -9.70 -0.08
CA GLN A 321 -18.85 -10.90 -0.47
C GLN A 321 -17.93 -12.13 -0.43
N LEU A 322 -16.75 -12.03 -1.04
CA LEU A 322 -15.78 -13.14 -1.04
C LEU A 322 -15.32 -13.52 0.37
N ALA A 323 -15.15 -12.53 1.26
CA ALA A 323 -14.84 -12.78 2.67
C ALA A 323 -15.98 -13.50 3.41
N ALA A 324 -17.23 -13.18 3.10
CA ALA A 324 -18.39 -13.88 3.64
C ALA A 324 -18.50 -15.31 3.11
N GLU A 325 -18.30 -15.52 1.81
CA GLU A 325 -18.34 -16.83 1.13
C GLU A 325 -17.34 -17.83 1.72
N ILE A 326 -16.13 -17.38 2.09
CA ILE A 326 -15.12 -18.23 2.73
C ILE A 326 -15.32 -18.41 4.25
N GLY A 327 -16.46 -17.98 4.80
CA GLY A 327 -16.79 -18.06 6.22
C GLY A 327 -15.97 -17.13 7.11
N SER A 328 -15.39 -16.06 6.56
CA SER A 328 -14.57 -15.08 7.30
C SER A 328 -14.99 -13.61 7.03
N PRO A 329 -16.22 -13.18 7.35
CA PRO A 329 -16.75 -11.87 6.93
C PRO A 329 -15.92 -10.65 7.35
N LYS A 330 -15.20 -10.77 8.48
CA LYS A 330 -14.33 -9.69 9.02
C LYS A 330 -12.97 -9.61 8.31
N ALA A 331 -12.63 -10.56 7.43
CA ALA A 331 -11.31 -10.73 6.83
C ALA A 331 -11.13 -10.04 5.47
N VAL A 332 -11.95 -9.02 5.14
CA VAL A 332 -11.95 -8.32 3.83
C VAL A 332 -10.55 -7.90 3.36
N ARG A 333 -9.73 -7.31 4.24
CA ARG A 333 -8.35 -6.89 3.90
C ARG A 333 -7.40 -8.07 3.67
N ALA A 334 -7.58 -9.16 4.42
CA ALA A 334 -6.78 -10.38 4.26
C ALA A 334 -7.13 -11.08 2.94
N VAL A 335 -8.42 -11.09 2.56
CA VAL A 335 -8.88 -11.56 1.24
C VAL A 335 -8.23 -10.73 0.13
N GLY A 336 -8.23 -9.40 0.24
CA GLY A 336 -7.54 -8.54 -0.74
C GLY A 336 -6.05 -8.85 -0.88
N SER A 337 -5.37 -9.12 0.23
CA SER A 337 -3.96 -9.54 0.22
C SER A 337 -3.76 -10.92 -0.44
N ALA A 338 -4.67 -11.87 -0.19
CA ALA A 338 -4.63 -13.20 -0.80
C ALA A 338 -4.91 -13.17 -2.31
N CYS A 339 -5.80 -12.27 -2.77
CA CYS A 339 -6.01 -12.02 -4.20
C CYS A 339 -4.76 -11.44 -4.86
N GLY A 340 -4.09 -10.46 -4.23
CA GLY A 340 -2.85 -9.88 -4.75
C GLY A 340 -1.66 -10.84 -4.75
N ALA A 341 -1.66 -11.83 -3.86
CA ALA A 341 -0.62 -12.86 -3.78
C ALA A 341 -0.78 -14.00 -4.81
N ASN A 342 -1.84 -13.99 -5.61
CA ASN A 342 -2.09 -15.00 -6.64
C ASN A 342 -0.94 -15.01 -7.68
N PRO A 343 -0.21 -16.13 -7.86
CA PRO A 343 0.88 -16.20 -8.82
C PRO A 343 0.44 -16.69 -10.21
N VAL A 344 -0.82 -17.08 -10.40
CA VAL A 344 -1.32 -17.75 -11.61
C VAL A 344 -2.61 -17.11 -12.11
N ALA A 345 -2.75 -15.79 -12.01
CA ALA A 345 -3.79 -15.12 -12.78
C ALA A 345 -3.42 -15.16 -14.27
N PRO A 346 -4.38 -15.21 -15.20
CA PRO A 346 -5.84 -15.15 -15.01
C PRO A 346 -6.49 -16.47 -14.59
N VAL A 347 -5.76 -17.60 -14.59
CA VAL A 347 -6.31 -18.95 -14.39
C VAL A 347 -7.07 -19.06 -13.07
N VAL A 348 -6.47 -18.52 -11.98
CA VAL A 348 -7.22 -18.19 -10.77
C VAL A 348 -7.72 -16.74 -10.92
N PRO A 349 -9.04 -16.49 -11.07
CA PRO A 349 -9.56 -15.24 -11.63
C PRO A 349 -9.69 -14.12 -10.58
N CYS A 350 -8.58 -13.70 -10.00
CA CYS A 350 -8.55 -12.63 -8.99
C CYS A 350 -8.97 -11.25 -9.53
N HIS A 351 -8.98 -11.06 -10.86
CA HIS A 351 -9.49 -9.85 -11.51
C HIS A 351 -11.02 -9.69 -11.37
N ARG A 352 -11.77 -10.76 -11.11
CA ARG A 352 -13.22 -10.74 -10.89
C ARG A 352 -13.64 -10.16 -9.53
N VAL A 353 -12.69 -9.87 -8.64
CA VAL A 353 -12.99 -9.27 -7.33
C VAL A 353 -12.81 -7.77 -7.34
N VAL A 354 -13.82 -7.00 -6.94
CA VAL A 354 -13.83 -5.53 -7.01
C VAL A 354 -14.09 -4.87 -5.64
N GLY A 355 -13.86 -3.56 -5.55
CA GLY A 355 -14.25 -2.77 -4.38
C GLY A 355 -15.78 -2.72 -4.21
N SER A 356 -16.25 -2.35 -3.02
CA SER A 356 -17.69 -2.26 -2.72
C SER A 356 -18.46 -1.27 -3.59
N ASN A 357 -17.78 -0.27 -4.14
CA ASN A 357 -18.31 0.70 -5.09
C ASN A 357 -18.00 0.36 -6.56
N GLY A 358 -17.59 -0.88 -6.85
CA GLY A 358 -17.15 -1.29 -8.19
C GLY A 358 -15.74 -0.82 -8.57
N SER A 359 -15.02 -0.14 -7.68
CA SER A 359 -13.67 0.34 -7.99
C SER A 359 -12.69 -0.81 -8.25
N LEU A 360 -11.86 -0.63 -9.28
CA LEU A 360 -10.76 -1.53 -9.59
C LEU A 360 -9.60 -1.23 -8.61
N THR A 361 -9.44 -2.12 -7.65
CA THR A 361 -8.38 -2.08 -6.65
C THR A 361 -7.59 -3.39 -6.67
N GLY A 362 -6.34 -3.33 -6.19
CA GLY A 362 -5.52 -4.51 -5.86
C GLY A 362 -5.45 -5.60 -6.93
N TYR A 363 -4.77 -5.32 -8.05
CA TYR A 363 -4.37 -6.33 -9.03
C TYR A 363 -2.86 -6.33 -9.17
N ARG A 364 -2.23 -7.50 -9.08
CA ARG A 364 -0.77 -7.63 -9.09
C ARG A 364 -0.15 -7.06 -10.36
N TRP A 365 -0.80 -7.23 -11.50
CA TRP A 365 -0.29 -6.80 -12.82
C TRP A 365 -0.85 -5.44 -13.28
N GLY A 366 -1.43 -4.66 -12.35
CA GLY A 366 -1.93 -3.31 -12.62
C GLY A 366 -3.43 -3.20 -12.94
N LYS A 367 -4.02 -2.04 -12.65
CA LYS A 367 -5.47 -1.83 -12.80
C LYS A 367 -5.94 -1.88 -14.25
N GLU A 368 -5.08 -1.47 -15.19
CA GLU A 368 -5.38 -1.46 -16.63
C GLU A 368 -5.60 -2.87 -17.17
N ARG A 369 -4.71 -3.82 -16.86
CA ARG A 369 -4.88 -5.24 -17.24
C ARG A 369 -6.12 -5.86 -16.61
N LYS A 370 -6.44 -5.50 -15.36
CA LYS A 370 -7.69 -5.93 -14.70
C LYS A 370 -8.93 -5.39 -15.41
N ALA A 371 -8.91 -4.12 -15.83
CA ALA A 371 -10.01 -3.53 -16.59
C ALA A 371 -10.20 -4.24 -17.93
N LYS A 372 -9.09 -4.45 -18.67
CA LYS A 372 -9.09 -5.14 -19.96
C LYS A 372 -9.63 -6.56 -19.85
N LEU A 373 -9.21 -7.33 -18.84
CA LEU A 373 -9.77 -8.66 -18.58
C LEU A 373 -11.29 -8.61 -18.37
N LEU A 374 -11.77 -7.73 -17.49
CA LEU A 374 -13.21 -7.60 -17.23
C LEU A 374 -14.00 -7.17 -18.47
N GLU A 375 -13.42 -6.35 -19.33
CA GLU A 375 -14.01 -5.94 -20.60
C GLU A 375 -14.08 -7.10 -21.60
N MET A 376 -12.98 -7.86 -21.74
CA MET A 376 -12.94 -9.06 -22.59
C MET A 376 -14.00 -10.06 -22.16
N GLU A 377 -14.19 -10.26 -20.85
CA GLU A 377 -15.21 -11.18 -20.34
C GLU A 377 -16.64 -10.72 -20.67
N LYS A 378 -16.89 -9.40 -20.71
CA LYS A 378 -18.20 -8.82 -21.09
C LYS A 378 -18.46 -8.91 -22.59
N GLY A 379 -17.44 -8.70 -23.43
CA GLY A 379 -17.55 -8.70 -24.88
C GLY A 379 -17.98 -10.04 -25.48
N THR A 380 -17.57 -11.15 -24.85
CA THR A 380 -17.98 -12.52 -25.24
C THR A 380 -19.43 -12.90 -24.90
N GLY A 381 -20.14 -12.09 -24.10
CA GLY A 381 -21.53 -12.33 -23.74
C GLY A 381 -22.56 -11.87 -24.77
N SER A 382 -22.18 -11.01 -25.72
CA SER A 382 -23.13 -10.35 -26.63
C SER A 382 -23.33 -11.04 -27.98
N SER A 383 -22.50 -12.03 -28.36
CA SER A 383 -22.53 -12.66 -29.69
C SER A 383 -23.35 -13.95 -29.79
N ARG A 384 -24.10 -14.34 -28.74
CA ARG A 384 -24.94 -15.57 -28.76
C ARG A 384 -26.44 -15.34 -28.98
N ASN A 385 -26.88 -14.12 -29.32
CA ASN A 385 -28.33 -13.83 -29.41
C ASN A 385 -28.81 -13.10 -30.67
N GLU A 386 -28.11 -13.23 -31.81
CA GLU A 386 -28.64 -12.79 -33.11
C GLU A 386 -28.59 -13.94 -34.14
N GLY A 387 -29.76 -14.52 -34.42
CA GLY A 387 -30.12 -14.89 -35.79
C GLY A 387 -30.00 -16.36 -36.25
N LEU A 388 -30.67 -17.31 -35.58
CA LEU A 388 -31.32 -18.40 -36.33
C LEU A 388 -32.81 -18.07 -36.49
N GLY A 389 -33.11 -17.17 -37.43
CA GLY A 389 -34.45 -16.99 -37.97
C GLY A 389 -34.60 -17.84 -39.21
N ILE A 390 -34.97 -19.11 -39.04
CA ILE A 390 -35.54 -19.92 -40.11
C ILE A 390 -36.92 -19.32 -40.42
N ARG A 391 -37.12 -18.86 -41.64
CA ARG A 391 -38.45 -18.66 -42.23
C ARG A 391 -38.66 -19.77 -43.24
N ASP A 392 -39.84 -20.38 -43.13
CA ASP A 392 -40.39 -21.43 -44.00
C ASP A 392 -40.33 -21.08 -45.50
#